data_AF-A0A9P7GCK3-F1
#
_entry.id   AF-A0A9P7GCK3-F1
#
_cell.length_a   1.000
_cell.length_b   1.000
_cell.length_c   1.000
_cell.angle_alpha   90.00
_cell.angle_beta   90.00
_cell.angle_gamma   90.00
#
_symmetry.space_group_name_H-M   'P 1'
#
loop_
_entity.id
_entity.type
_entity.pdbx_description
1 polymer ?
#
loop_
_entity_poly.entity_id
_entity_poly.type
_entity_poly.pdbx_seq_one_letter_code
_entity_poly.pdbx_strand_id
1 'polypeptide(L)'
;MIAMTGLDLEYTFCNTASSVNAALDILQNCSIVAFDCEGRKLGSVGGKLSLISLRPLHPSTNAQNFIFEVLGRKRKSLLGVYTILESEDIQKVVFDGRKDYSCLIHDRRIRLRNVLDLQLADIKSRYIRGERDAARLKRLEDCVERRELYKNLHLYTSVHKLSGLKGSAKEHIAYVPPRGPRFDHSHWTERPLPAEYMAHAVEDVVLIHQLYDHFQISGYLYPQLEHDSMRYVSIWKNRQPVEGASTDHGILPLGILDCVATGGELDGDDEVQPV
;
A
#
# COMPACT_ATOMS: atom_id res chain seq x y z
N MET A 1 -10.59 12.16 25.11
CA MET A 1 -10.83 12.16 23.66
C MET A 1 -10.10 13.38 23.11
N ILE A 2 -8.86 13.20 22.64
CA ILE A 2 -8.10 14.28 22.03
C ILE A 2 -8.57 14.35 20.58
N ALA A 3 -9.22 15.45 20.21
CA ALA A 3 -9.44 15.75 18.80
C ALA A 3 -8.05 15.97 18.18
N MET A 4 -7.59 15.06 17.33
CA MET A 4 -6.36 15.29 16.56
C MET A 4 -6.65 16.36 15.52
N THR A 5 -6.30 17.60 15.85
CA THR A 5 -6.34 18.75 14.94
C THR A 5 -5.10 18.71 14.03
N GLY A 6 -5.31 18.49 12.73
CA GLY A 6 -4.31 18.63 11.66
C GLY A 6 -3.42 17.40 11.47
N LEU A 7 -3.41 16.81 10.27
CA LEU A 7 -2.35 15.91 9.88
C LEU A 7 -1.06 16.72 9.74
N ASP A 8 0.06 16.18 10.24
CA ASP A 8 1.38 16.75 9.99
C ASP A 8 1.79 16.45 8.55
N LEU A 9 1.63 17.45 7.69
CA LEU A 9 1.95 17.38 6.27
C LEU A 9 3.33 17.97 5.97
N GLU A 10 4.21 18.18 6.95
CA GLU A 10 5.58 18.62 6.69
C GLU A 10 6.37 17.52 5.96
N TYR A 11 7.14 17.90 4.93
CA TYR A 11 7.93 16.94 4.16
C TYR A 11 9.25 17.51 3.66
N THR A 12 10.22 16.62 3.46
CA THR A 12 11.44 16.90 2.69
C THR A 12 11.26 16.42 1.26
N PHE A 13 11.29 17.37 0.31
CA PHE A 13 11.25 17.05 -1.10
C PHE A 13 12.64 16.66 -1.64
N CYS A 14 12.77 15.39 -2.03
CA CYS A 14 14.01 14.76 -2.43
C CYS A 14 14.18 14.78 -3.97
N ASN A 15 14.34 15.98 -4.55
CA ASN A 15 14.54 16.19 -5.98
C ASN A 15 16.00 16.48 -6.41
N THR A 16 16.94 16.55 -5.45
CA THR A 16 18.38 16.72 -5.73
C THR A 16 19.18 15.54 -5.18
N ALA A 17 20.43 15.39 -5.62
CA ALA A 17 21.31 14.35 -5.06
C ALA A 17 21.55 14.56 -3.54
N SER A 18 21.75 15.81 -3.10
CA SER A 18 21.97 16.13 -1.70
C SER A 18 20.75 15.82 -0.83
N SER A 19 19.54 16.21 -1.26
CA SER A 19 18.33 15.91 -0.49
C SER A 19 18.00 14.41 -0.48
N VAL A 20 18.30 13.68 -1.57
CA VAL A 20 18.19 12.22 -1.57
C VAL A 20 19.17 11.59 -0.57
N ASN A 21 20.45 11.97 -0.59
CA ASN A 21 21.43 11.37 0.31
C ASN A 21 21.10 11.65 1.79
N ALA A 22 20.72 12.90 2.12
CA ALA A 22 20.33 13.25 3.49
C ALA A 22 19.11 12.43 3.99
N ALA A 23 18.13 12.16 3.12
CA ALA A 23 17.01 11.30 3.47
C ALA A 23 17.44 9.84 3.67
N LEU A 24 18.38 9.35 2.84
CA LEU A 24 18.90 7.97 2.96
C LEU A 24 19.69 7.75 4.25
N ASP A 25 20.45 8.73 4.71
CA ASP A 25 21.19 8.66 5.98
C ASP A 25 20.26 8.38 7.18
N ILE A 26 19.00 8.83 7.09
CA ILE A 26 17.97 8.56 8.09
C ILE A 26 17.29 7.22 7.82
N LEU A 27 16.80 7.01 6.59
CA LEU A 27 15.96 5.86 6.25
C LEU A 27 16.70 4.52 6.32
N GLN A 28 18.00 4.47 6.03
CA GLN A 28 18.79 3.23 6.10
C GLN A 28 18.97 2.70 7.53
N ASN A 29 18.79 3.56 8.53
CA ASN A 29 18.87 3.19 9.95
C ASN A 29 17.50 2.82 10.53
N CYS A 30 16.45 2.82 9.72
CA CYS A 30 15.10 2.47 10.14
C CYS A 30 14.84 0.97 9.90
N SER A 31 14.17 0.30 10.83
CA SER A 31 13.70 -1.09 10.62
C SER A 31 12.35 -1.16 9.93
N ILE A 32 11.59 -0.06 9.92
CA ILE A 32 10.23 -0.02 9.40
C ILE A 32 9.89 1.37 8.85
N VAL A 33 9.26 1.40 7.68
CA VAL A 33 8.84 2.63 6.98
C VAL A 33 7.44 2.46 6.38
N ALA A 34 6.65 3.54 6.40
CA ALA A 34 5.39 3.63 5.69
C ALA A 34 5.73 4.04 4.27
N PHE A 35 5.12 3.37 3.31
CA PHE A 35 5.50 3.44 1.91
C PHE A 35 4.27 3.55 1.03
N ASP A 36 4.33 4.45 0.06
CA ASP A 36 3.33 4.63 -0.98
C ASP A 36 4.00 5.18 -2.25
N CYS A 37 3.46 4.84 -3.42
CA CYS A 37 3.88 5.43 -4.69
C CYS A 37 2.74 6.21 -5.34
N GLU A 38 3.12 7.29 -6.01
CA GLU A 38 2.16 8.09 -6.77
C GLU A 38 2.54 8.17 -8.23
N GLY A 39 1.52 8.16 -9.10
CA GLY A 39 1.75 8.10 -10.52
C GLY A 39 0.50 8.15 -11.37
N ARG A 40 0.68 8.52 -12.63
CA ARG A 40 -0.41 8.50 -13.61
C ARG A 40 -0.62 7.05 -14.06
N LYS A 41 -1.84 6.53 -13.87
CA LYS A 41 -2.18 5.12 -14.16
C LYS A 41 -1.21 4.13 -13.51
N LEU A 42 -0.86 4.40 -12.24
CA LEU A 42 0.16 3.66 -11.50
C LEU A 42 -0.03 2.14 -11.63
N GLY A 43 1.07 1.43 -11.84
CA GLY A 43 1.11 -0.04 -11.88
C GLY A 43 0.38 -0.67 -13.06
N SER A 44 -0.18 0.11 -13.98
CA SER A 44 -0.91 -0.41 -15.16
C SER A 44 -0.06 -0.26 -16.42
N VAL A 45 -0.39 -1.01 -17.47
CA VAL A 45 0.31 -0.91 -18.77
C VAL A 45 0.30 0.54 -19.26
N GLY A 46 1.48 1.09 -19.56
CA GLY A 46 1.65 2.48 -20.01
C GLY A 46 1.59 3.52 -18.87
N GLY A 47 1.50 3.08 -17.62
CA GLY A 47 1.58 3.91 -16.42
C GLY A 47 2.94 4.59 -16.25
N LYS A 48 2.98 5.58 -15.35
CA LYS A 48 4.21 6.32 -15.00
C LYS A 48 4.28 6.57 -13.50
N LEU A 49 5.32 6.02 -12.87
CA LEU A 49 5.75 6.40 -11.52
C LEU A 49 6.23 7.85 -11.47
N SER A 50 5.63 8.64 -10.58
CA SER A 50 5.95 10.04 -10.38
C SER A 50 6.75 10.28 -9.11
N LEU A 51 6.25 9.77 -7.97
CA LEU A 51 6.83 9.96 -6.65
C LEU A 51 6.93 8.62 -5.91
N ILE A 52 7.87 8.55 -4.96
CA ILE A 52 7.90 7.56 -3.89
C ILE A 52 7.86 8.31 -2.57
N SER A 53 6.94 7.94 -1.68
CA SER A 53 6.79 8.51 -0.35
C SER A 53 7.30 7.51 0.68
N LEU A 54 8.13 7.97 1.62
CA LEU A 54 8.61 7.17 2.74
C LEU A 54 8.52 7.97 4.04
N ARG A 55 8.03 7.31 5.09
CA ARG A 55 7.96 7.89 6.45
C ARG A 55 8.45 6.84 7.47
N PRO A 56 9.49 7.09 8.27
CA PRO A 56 9.85 6.20 9.38
C PRO A 56 8.70 6.02 10.39
N LEU A 57 8.52 4.81 10.94
CA LEU A 57 7.55 4.57 12.03
C LEU A 57 8.21 4.47 13.42
N HIS A 58 9.52 4.72 13.53
CA HIS A 58 10.19 4.57 14.81
C HIS A 58 9.93 5.80 15.72
N PRO A 59 9.53 5.60 17.01
CA PRO A 59 9.21 6.70 17.93
C PRO A 59 10.35 7.70 18.17
N SER A 60 11.60 7.29 17.99
CA SER A 60 12.77 8.17 18.19
C SER A 60 13.12 9.01 16.95
N THR A 61 12.46 8.76 15.82
CA THR A 61 12.54 9.64 14.66
C THR A 61 11.40 10.64 14.78
N ASN A 62 11.60 11.90 14.41
CA ASN A 62 10.51 12.90 14.34
C ASN A 62 9.45 12.57 13.26
N ALA A 63 9.35 11.30 12.83
CA ALA A 63 8.45 10.79 11.81
C ALA A 63 8.40 11.70 10.57
N GLN A 64 9.56 12.14 10.09
CA GLN A 64 9.65 13.04 8.96
C GLN A 64 9.17 12.35 7.66
N ASN A 65 8.40 13.05 6.85
CA ASN A 65 7.98 12.56 5.54
C ASN A 65 9.05 12.88 4.48
N PHE A 66 9.42 11.89 3.67
CA PHE A 66 10.34 12.05 2.54
C PHE A 66 9.61 11.75 1.24
N ILE A 67 9.60 12.73 0.33
CA ILE A 67 8.96 12.61 -0.98
C ILE A 67 10.04 12.62 -2.04
N PHE A 68 10.30 11.46 -2.65
CA PHE A 68 11.28 11.30 -3.70
C PHE A 68 10.64 11.57 -5.05
N GLU A 69 11.15 12.58 -5.77
CA GLU A 69 10.81 12.72 -7.17
C GLU A 69 11.44 11.58 -7.96
N VAL A 70 10.66 10.92 -8.82
CA VAL A 70 11.08 9.75 -9.61
C VAL A 70 10.91 9.97 -11.12
N LEU A 71 9.96 10.81 -11.53
CA LEU A 71 9.70 11.12 -12.93
C LEU A 71 10.94 11.74 -13.60
N GLY A 72 11.31 11.25 -14.78
CA GLY A 72 12.45 11.78 -15.55
C GLY A 72 13.85 11.48 -14.96
N ARG A 73 13.94 10.89 -13.77
CA ARG A 73 15.24 10.60 -13.13
C ARG A 73 15.88 9.30 -13.60
N LYS A 74 17.20 9.33 -13.69
CA LYS A 74 18.03 8.16 -13.96
C LYS A 74 18.00 7.22 -12.76
N ARG A 75 17.87 5.90 -13.00
CA ARG A 75 17.88 4.85 -11.96
C ARG A 75 19.02 5.01 -10.95
N LYS A 76 20.24 5.29 -11.43
CA LYS A 76 21.42 5.47 -10.57
C LYS A 76 21.27 6.57 -9.50
N SER A 77 20.44 7.59 -9.76
CA SER A 77 20.23 8.70 -8.82
C SER A 77 19.27 8.36 -7.68
N LEU A 78 18.63 7.19 -7.73
CA LEU A 78 17.67 6.69 -6.75
C LEU A 78 18.04 5.29 -6.23
N LEU A 79 19.26 4.82 -6.51
CA LEU A 79 19.68 3.45 -6.20
C LEU A 79 19.56 3.15 -4.70
N GLY A 80 19.91 4.10 -3.83
CA GLY A 80 19.74 3.94 -2.38
C GLY A 80 18.28 3.78 -1.95
N VAL A 81 17.35 4.52 -2.58
CA VAL A 81 15.91 4.40 -2.31
C VAL A 81 15.43 3.00 -2.70
N TYR A 82 15.85 2.55 -3.88
CA TYR A 82 15.51 1.20 -4.34
C TYR A 82 16.11 0.10 -3.47
N THR A 83 17.32 0.30 -2.94
CA THR A 83 17.95 -0.63 -2.00
C THR A 83 17.10 -0.81 -0.73
N ILE A 84 16.50 0.28 -0.21
CA ILE A 84 15.55 0.21 0.92
C ILE A 84 14.30 -0.61 0.54
N LEU A 85 13.73 -0.37 -0.64
CA LEU A 85 12.54 -1.10 -1.10
C LEU A 85 12.79 -2.60 -1.30
N GLU A 86 14.00 -2.98 -1.75
CA GLU A 86 14.43 -4.38 -1.91
C GLU A 86 15.05 -5.00 -0.65
N SER A 87 15.16 -4.25 0.45
CA SER A 87 15.70 -4.78 1.70
C SER A 87 14.72 -5.78 2.33
N GLU A 88 15.25 -6.90 2.83
CA GLU A 88 14.50 -7.81 3.71
C GLU A 88 14.54 -7.33 5.18
N ASP A 89 15.49 -6.47 5.55
CA ASP A 89 15.68 -5.98 6.92
C ASP A 89 14.81 -4.76 7.26
N ILE A 90 14.46 -3.96 6.24
CA ILE A 90 13.59 -2.79 6.40
C ILE A 90 12.18 -3.16 5.96
N GLN A 91 11.23 -3.23 6.89
CA GLN A 91 9.84 -3.54 6.58
C GLN A 91 9.12 -2.33 5.94
N LYS A 92 8.36 -2.57 4.88
CA LYS A 92 7.51 -1.56 4.23
C LYS A 92 6.06 -1.79 4.63
N VAL A 93 5.50 -0.86 5.40
CA VAL A 93 4.07 -0.83 5.72
C VAL A 93 3.35 -0.07 4.60
N VAL A 94 2.36 -0.71 3.99
CA VAL A 94 1.60 -0.18 2.86
C VAL A 94 0.10 -0.29 3.14
N PHE A 95 -0.70 0.35 2.29
CA PHE A 95 -2.13 0.08 2.22
C PHE A 95 -2.51 -0.16 0.77
N ASP A 96 -2.85 -1.41 0.43
CA ASP A 96 -3.13 -1.82 -0.96
C ASP A 96 -1.92 -1.71 -1.91
N GLY A 97 -0.80 -2.32 -1.55
CA GLY A 97 0.48 -2.20 -2.25
C GLY A 97 0.55 -2.85 -3.65
N ARG A 98 -0.57 -3.31 -4.22
CA ARG A 98 -0.62 -4.09 -5.45
C ARG A 98 -0.15 -3.31 -6.67
N LYS A 99 -0.58 -2.05 -6.80
CA LYS A 99 -0.21 -1.19 -7.93
C LYS A 99 1.22 -0.64 -7.75
N ASP A 100 1.65 -0.38 -6.51
CA ASP A 100 3.04 -0.04 -6.17
C ASP A 100 3.99 -1.14 -6.59
N TYR A 101 3.73 -2.37 -6.15
CA TYR A 101 4.53 -3.54 -6.51
C TYR A 101 4.58 -3.72 -8.03
N SER A 102 3.43 -3.66 -8.71
CA SER A 102 3.36 -3.78 -10.18
C SER A 102 4.18 -2.70 -10.88
N CYS A 103 4.10 -1.45 -10.42
CA CYS A 103 4.87 -0.36 -10.98
C CYS A 103 6.38 -0.56 -10.77
N LEU A 104 6.79 -0.91 -9.55
CA LEU A 104 8.19 -1.11 -9.20
C LEU A 104 8.83 -2.26 -10.00
N ILE A 105 8.17 -3.41 -10.09
CA ILE A 105 8.78 -4.58 -10.75
C ILE A 105 8.87 -4.40 -12.26
N HIS A 106 7.85 -3.83 -12.89
CA HIS A 106 7.78 -3.76 -14.36
C HIS A 106 8.42 -2.48 -14.92
N ASP A 107 8.22 -1.32 -14.28
CA ASP A 107 8.76 -0.05 -14.79
C ASP A 107 10.19 0.19 -14.30
N ARG A 108 10.51 -0.30 -13.09
CA ARG A 108 11.78 -0.01 -12.42
C ARG A 108 12.66 -1.23 -12.20
N ARG A 109 12.16 -2.46 -12.42
CA ARG A 109 12.88 -3.71 -12.12
C ARG A 109 13.32 -3.79 -10.66
N ILE A 110 12.42 -3.36 -9.77
CA ILE A 110 12.60 -3.38 -8.32
C ILE A 110 11.64 -4.39 -7.72
N ARG A 111 12.17 -5.36 -6.97
CA ARG A 111 11.34 -6.32 -6.23
C ARG A 111 11.14 -5.81 -4.82
N LEU A 112 9.98 -5.21 -4.57
CA LEU A 112 9.55 -4.84 -3.22
C LEU A 112 9.51 -6.10 -2.34
N ARG A 113 10.11 -6.03 -1.15
CA ARG A 113 10.32 -7.15 -0.21
C ARG A 113 9.88 -6.76 1.19
N ASN A 114 9.74 -7.71 2.13
CA ASN A 114 9.31 -7.48 3.51
C ASN A 114 8.17 -6.43 3.63
N VAL A 115 6.98 -6.78 3.14
CA VAL A 115 5.82 -5.89 3.09
C VAL A 115 4.77 -6.31 4.11
N LEU A 116 4.19 -5.33 4.78
CA LEU A 116 3.02 -5.47 5.65
C LEU A 116 1.89 -4.58 5.10
N ASP A 117 0.82 -5.19 4.58
CA ASP A 117 -0.30 -4.50 3.94
C ASP A 117 -1.50 -4.37 4.90
N LEU A 118 -1.77 -3.14 5.32
CA LEU A 118 -2.81 -2.83 6.29
C LEU A 118 -4.23 -3.05 5.73
N GLN A 119 -4.43 -3.17 4.43
CA GLN A 119 -5.75 -3.48 3.87
C GLN A 119 -6.22 -4.90 4.25
N LEU A 120 -5.27 -5.83 4.43
CA LEU A 120 -5.58 -7.18 4.93
C LEU A 120 -5.85 -7.16 6.44
N ALA A 121 -5.09 -6.37 7.19
CA ALA A 121 -5.35 -6.15 8.62
C ALA A 121 -6.72 -5.48 8.86
N ASP A 122 -7.15 -4.57 7.98
CA ASP A 122 -8.49 -3.96 8.02
C ASP A 122 -9.58 -5.04 7.89
N ILE A 123 -9.44 -6.02 6.99
CA ILE A 123 -10.38 -7.14 6.90
C ILE A 123 -10.39 -7.94 8.21
N LYS A 124 -9.21 -8.28 8.76
CA LYS A 124 -9.12 -9.03 10.02
C LYS A 124 -9.75 -8.28 11.19
N SER A 125 -9.56 -6.96 11.25
CA SER A 125 -10.11 -6.09 12.30
C SER A 125 -11.64 -6.19 12.38
N ARG A 126 -12.32 -6.37 11.24
CA ARG A 126 -13.80 -6.44 11.20
C ARG A 126 -14.29 -7.65 11.99
N TYR A 127 -13.64 -8.80 11.82
CA TYR A 127 -13.95 -10.01 12.60
C TYR A 127 -13.74 -9.80 14.11
N ILE A 128 -12.63 -9.16 14.48
CA ILE A 128 -12.31 -8.87 15.89
C ILE A 128 -13.35 -7.92 16.50
N ARG A 129 -13.81 -6.93 15.72
CA ARG A 129 -14.89 -6.00 16.11
C ARG A 129 -16.31 -6.60 16.01
N GLY A 130 -16.42 -7.90 15.72
CA GLY A 130 -17.69 -8.64 15.75
C GLY A 130 -18.48 -8.63 14.44
N GLU A 131 -17.88 -8.25 13.32
CA GLU A 131 -18.52 -8.41 12.00
C GLU A 131 -18.84 -9.88 11.74
N ARG A 132 -20.08 -10.14 11.32
CA ARG A 132 -20.60 -11.47 10.96
C ARG A 132 -21.01 -11.48 9.48
N ASP A 133 -21.38 -12.66 8.98
CA ASP A 133 -21.71 -12.88 7.57
C ASP A 133 -22.70 -11.87 6.99
N ALA A 134 -23.79 -11.56 7.71
CA ALA A 134 -24.78 -10.59 7.23
C ALA A 134 -24.18 -9.20 6.98
N ALA A 135 -23.32 -8.72 7.89
CA ALA A 135 -22.65 -7.42 7.76
C ALA A 135 -21.57 -7.45 6.67
N ARG A 136 -20.83 -8.55 6.56
CA ARG A 136 -19.86 -8.76 5.48
C ARG A 136 -20.52 -8.77 4.10
N LEU A 137 -21.59 -9.53 3.93
CA LEU A 137 -22.36 -9.61 2.68
C LEU A 137 -22.93 -8.23 2.30
N LYS A 138 -23.41 -7.47 3.29
CA LYS A 138 -23.89 -6.10 3.06
C LYS A 138 -22.81 -5.19 2.45
N ARG A 139 -21.53 -5.33 2.83
CA ARG A 139 -20.42 -4.58 2.21
C ARG A 139 -20.18 -4.96 0.75
N LEU A 140 -20.57 -6.17 0.32
CA LEU A 140 -20.42 -6.61 -1.07
C LEU A 140 -21.47 -6.00 -2.00
N GLU A 141 -22.59 -5.51 -1.47
CA GLU A 141 -23.63 -4.85 -2.27
C GLU A 141 -23.10 -3.59 -3.00
N ASP A 142 -21.99 -3.01 -2.54
CA ASP A 142 -21.32 -1.88 -3.20
C ASP A 142 -20.61 -2.26 -4.51
N CYS A 143 -20.33 -3.55 -4.74
CA CYS A 143 -19.60 -4.03 -5.92
C CYS A 143 -20.20 -5.26 -6.61
N VAL A 144 -21.22 -5.88 -6.00
CA VAL A 144 -21.92 -7.04 -6.53
C VAL A 144 -23.40 -6.72 -6.56
N GLU A 145 -24.06 -7.01 -7.68
CA GLU A 145 -25.50 -6.78 -7.81
C GLU A 145 -26.27 -7.59 -6.76
N ARG A 146 -27.23 -6.95 -6.10
CA ARG A 146 -27.91 -7.49 -4.92
C ARG A 146 -28.59 -8.82 -5.20
N ARG A 147 -29.31 -8.95 -6.33
CA ARG A 147 -30.00 -10.19 -6.70
C ARG A 147 -29.02 -11.32 -6.99
N GLU A 148 -27.90 -11.06 -7.66
CA GLU A 148 -26.81 -12.03 -7.87
C GLU A 148 -26.23 -12.52 -6.54
N LEU A 149 -25.90 -11.59 -5.63
CA LEU A 149 -25.35 -11.91 -4.32
C LEU A 149 -26.26 -12.85 -3.52
N TYR A 150 -27.55 -12.50 -3.37
CA TYR A 150 -28.47 -13.28 -2.56
C TYR A 150 -28.95 -14.57 -3.23
N LYS A 151 -28.92 -14.66 -4.57
CA LYS A 151 -29.21 -15.92 -5.30
C LYS A 151 -28.06 -16.92 -5.16
N ASN A 152 -26.83 -16.44 -5.07
CA ASN A 152 -25.62 -17.28 -5.11
C ASN A 152 -24.76 -17.15 -3.83
N LEU A 153 -25.37 -16.98 -2.66
CA LEU A 153 -24.68 -16.74 -1.37
C LEU A 153 -23.49 -17.69 -1.10
N HIS A 154 -23.64 -18.97 -1.45
CA HIS A 154 -22.61 -19.98 -1.26
C HIS A 154 -21.28 -19.63 -1.96
N LEU A 155 -21.32 -18.92 -3.09
CA LEU A 155 -20.13 -18.46 -3.83
C LEU A 155 -19.40 -17.29 -3.15
N TYR A 156 -20.07 -16.56 -2.25
CA TYR A 156 -19.55 -15.36 -1.59
C TYR A 156 -19.12 -15.61 -0.14
N THR A 157 -19.11 -16.88 0.30
CA THR A 157 -18.82 -17.30 1.67
C THR A 157 -17.41 -16.98 2.16
N SER A 158 -16.45 -16.71 1.27
CA SER A 158 -15.09 -16.26 1.61
C SER A 158 -14.71 -14.95 0.91
N VAL A 159 -15.70 -14.24 0.35
CA VAL A 159 -15.45 -13.02 -0.43
C VAL A 159 -15.48 -11.80 0.48
N HIS A 160 -14.49 -10.92 0.31
CA HIS A 160 -14.31 -9.72 1.13
C HIS A 160 -14.29 -8.45 0.28
N LYS A 161 -15.10 -7.46 0.68
CA LYS A 161 -15.00 -6.10 0.17
C LYS A 161 -13.73 -5.43 0.74
N LEU A 162 -12.91 -4.89 -0.16
CA LEU A 162 -11.76 -4.06 0.19
C LEU A 162 -12.20 -2.62 0.44
N SER A 163 -11.69 -2.02 1.51
CA SER A 163 -11.81 -0.58 1.76
C SER A 163 -10.58 0.14 1.20
N GLY A 164 -10.73 1.37 0.73
CA GLY A 164 -9.58 2.24 0.46
C GLY A 164 -9.00 2.84 1.75
N LEU A 165 -7.77 3.36 1.68
CA LEU A 165 -7.03 3.93 2.82
C LEU A 165 -7.88 4.91 3.64
N LYS A 166 -8.42 5.95 3.00
CA LYS A 166 -9.24 6.98 3.66
C LYS A 166 -10.54 6.43 4.25
N GLY A 167 -11.09 5.37 3.65
CA GLY A 167 -12.25 4.66 4.18
C GLY A 167 -11.93 3.91 5.48
N SER A 168 -10.80 3.19 5.50
CA SER A 168 -10.31 2.53 6.70
C SER A 168 -9.92 3.54 7.79
N ALA A 169 -9.21 4.63 7.43
CA ALA A 169 -8.87 5.70 8.35
C ALA A 169 -10.10 6.34 9.00
N LYS A 170 -11.17 6.58 8.23
CA LYS A 170 -12.44 7.07 8.78
C LYS A 170 -13.07 6.08 9.77
N GLU A 171 -12.99 4.79 9.48
CA GLU A 171 -13.60 3.72 10.29
C GLU A 171 -12.83 3.45 11.59
N HIS A 172 -11.51 3.68 11.63
CA HIS A 172 -10.66 3.28 12.75
C HIS A 172 -10.08 4.43 13.57
N ILE A 173 -9.68 5.52 12.92
CA ILE A 173 -8.99 6.65 13.57
C ILE A 173 -9.76 7.96 13.43
N ALA A 174 -11.07 7.87 13.13
CA ALA A 174 -11.99 8.98 12.99
C ALA A 174 -11.51 10.07 11.99
N TYR A 175 -10.72 9.68 10.99
CA TYR A 175 -10.28 10.60 9.94
C TYR A 175 -11.48 11.16 9.18
N VAL A 176 -11.47 12.48 8.97
CA VAL A 176 -12.50 13.18 8.21
C VAL A 176 -11.88 13.66 6.91
N PRO A 177 -12.20 13.03 5.76
CA PRO A 177 -11.65 13.46 4.49
C PRO A 177 -12.11 14.89 4.17
N PRO A 178 -11.25 15.70 3.51
CA PRO A 178 -11.65 17.01 3.04
C PRO A 178 -12.85 16.91 2.10
N ARG A 179 -13.80 17.84 2.24
CA ARG A 179 -14.93 17.95 1.32
C ARG A 179 -14.44 18.54 0.02
N GLY A 180 -14.67 17.87 -1.10
CA GLY A 180 -14.24 18.37 -2.39
C GLY A 180 -14.62 17.43 -3.54
N PRO A 181 -14.33 17.86 -4.78
CA PRO A 181 -14.43 16.96 -5.93
C PRO A 181 -13.50 15.76 -5.75
N ARG A 182 -13.77 14.69 -6.51
CA ARG A 182 -12.86 13.55 -6.58
C ARG A 182 -11.49 14.06 -7.03
N PHE A 183 -10.44 13.62 -6.33
CA PHE A 183 -9.06 13.94 -6.68
C PHE A 183 -8.76 13.44 -8.10
N ASP A 184 -8.22 14.31 -8.95
CA ASP A 184 -7.86 13.91 -10.32
C ASP A 184 -6.48 13.27 -10.30
N HIS A 185 -6.36 12.01 -10.72
CA HIS A 185 -5.07 11.32 -10.77
C HIS A 185 -4.34 11.54 -12.12
N SER A 186 -4.81 12.45 -12.97
CA SER A 186 -4.23 12.71 -14.30
C SER A 186 -2.96 13.58 -14.27
N HIS A 187 -2.83 14.46 -13.27
CA HIS A 187 -1.78 15.48 -13.23
C HIS A 187 -0.47 15.05 -12.56
N TRP A 188 -0.33 13.78 -12.11
CA TRP A 188 0.90 13.29 -11.48
C TRP A 188 2.16 13.48 -12.33
N THR A 189 2.03 13.62 -13.65
CA THR A 189 3.17 13.86 -14.55
C THR A 189 3.53 15.32 -14.80
N GLU A 190 2.77 16.28 -14.25
CA GLU A 190 3.03 17.71 -14.41
C GLU A 190 4.20 18.20 -13.56
N ARG A 191 4.95 19.19 -14.06
CA ARG A 191 6.06 19.81 -13.32
C ARG A 191 6.09 21.34 -13.53
N PRO A 192 6.28 22.16 -12.47
CA PRO A 192 6.32 21.75 -11.07
C PRO A 192 5.01 21.09 -10.64
N LEU A 193 5.09 20.05 -9.81
CA LEU A 193 3.90 19.31 -9.40
C LEU A 193 3.07 20.21 -8.47
N PRO A 194 1.74 20.32 -8.65
CA PRO A 194 0.92 21.19 -7.82
C PRO A 194 0.97 20.78 -6.34
N ALA A 195 0.93 21.75 -5.44
CA ALA A 195 1.13 21.52 -4.00
C ALA A 195 0.11 20.53 -3.40
N GLU A 196 -1.11 20.48 -3.92
CA GLU A 196 -2.15 19.54 -3.48
C GLU A 196 -1.77 18.07 -3.73
N TYR A 197 -0.98 17.78 -4.76
CA TYR A 197 -0.49 16.43 -5.04
C TYR A 197 0.64 16.03 -4.09
N MET A 198 1.49 16.98 -3.69
CA MET A 198 2.47 16.74 -2.62
C MET A 198 1.76 16.49 -1.29
N ALA A 199 0.76 17.30 -0.96
CA ALA A 199 -0.04 17.12 0.25
C ALA A 199 -0.77 15.77 0.26
N HIS A 200 -1.29 15.32 -0.88
CA HIS A 200 -1.91 14.01 -1.02
C HIS A 200 -0.92 12.86 -0.76
N ALA A 201 0.25 12.91 -1.41
CA ALA A 201 1.29 11.89 -1.27
C ALA A 201 1.84 11.80 0.17
N VAL A 202 1.86 12.93 0.90
CA VAL A 202 2.25 12.96 2.31
C VAL A 202 1.12 12.46 3.21
N GLU A 203 -0.12 12.90 2.96
CA GLU A 203 -1.30 12.46 3.70
C GLU A 203 -1.40 10.93 3.73
N ASP A 204 -1.18 10.26 2.59
CA ASP A 204 -1.35 8.82 2.51
C ASP A 204 -0.33 8.06 3.40
N VAL A 205 0.96 8.41 3.39
CA VAL A 205 1.95 7.78 4.30
C VAL A 205 1.75 8.15 5.78
N VAL A 206 1.18 9.32 6.08
CA VAL A 206 0.79 9.69 7.45
C VAL A 206 -0.38 8.83 7.91
N LEU A 207 -1.41 8.64 7.08
CA LEU A 207 -2.55 7.80 7.40
C LEU A 207 -2.15 6.32 7.54
N ILE A 208 -1.25 5.83 6.69
CA ILE A 208 -0.67 4.48 6.82
C ILE A 208 0.00 4.32 8.19
N HIS A 209 0.84 5.26 8.60
CA HIS A 209 1.49 5.24 9.92
C HIS A 209 0.44 5.23 11.05
N GLN A 210 -0.53 6.14 11.04
CA GLN A 210 -1.56 6.21 12.10
C GLN A 210 -2.42 4.95 12.19
N LEU A 211 -2.75 4.34 11.04
CA LEU A 211 -3.44 3.05 11.01
C LEU A 211 -2.57 1.92 11.53
N TYR A 212 -1.28 1.90 11.19
CA TYR A 212 -0.34 0.92 11.72
C TYR A 212 -0.31 0.95 13.25
N ASP A 213 -0.13 2.14 13.84
CA ASP A 213 -0.11 2.30 15.30
C ASP A 213 -1.41 1.83 15.92
N HIS A 214 -2.55 2.24 15.35
CA HIS A 214 -3.86 1.81 15.83
C HIS A 214 -4.05 0.29 15.73
N PHE A 215 -3.65 -0.32 14.62
CA PHE A 215 -3.82 -1.75 14.36
C PHE A 215 -2.89 -2.59 15.23
N GLN A 216 -1.68 -2.09 15.50
CA GLN A 216 -0.75 -2.69 16.43
C GLN A 216 -1.32 -2.68 17.86
N ILE A 217 -1.75 -1.52 18.35
CA ILE A 217 -2.33 -1.37 19.70
C ILE A 217 -3.60 -2.21 19.86
N SER A 218 -4.43 -2.29 18.82
CA SER A 218 -5.70 -3.02 18.84
C SER A 218 -5.56 -4.52 18.58
N GLY A 219 -4.35 -5.02 18.30
CA GLY A 219 -4.10 -6.44 18.03
C GLY A 219 -4.68 -6.94 16.69
N TYR A 220 -4.80 -6.06 15.69
CA TYR A 220 -5.31 -6.42 14.37
C TYR A 220 -4.23 -6.98 13.44
N LEU A 221 -2.95 -6.75 13.75
CA LEU A 221 -1.82 -7.34 13.05
C LEU A 221 -1.68 -8.81 13.46
N TYR A 222 -2.03 -9.73 12.57
CA TYR A 222 -2.03 -11.17 12.83
C TYR A 222 -0.72 -11.83 12.37
N PRO A 223 -0.32 -12.99 12.93
CA PRO A 223 1.02 -13.55 12.71
C PRO A 223 1.39 -13.83 11.25
N GLN A 224 0.42 -14.20 10.41
CA GLN A 224 0.63 -14.51 9.00
C GLN A 224 0.58 -13.27 8.09
N LEU A 225 0.34 -12.08 8.64
CA LEU A 225 0.06 -10.88 7.85
C LEU A 225 1.18 -10.56 6.86
N GLU A 226 2.44 -10.70 7.24
CA GLU A 226 3.57 -10.42 6.33
C GLU A 226 3.58 -11.36 5.12
N HIS A 227 3.36 -12.66 5.35
CA HIS A 227 3.28 -13.66 4.30
C HIS A 227 2.10 -13.37 3.35
N ASP A 228 0.92 -13.12 3.91
CA ASP A 228 -0.29 -12.85 3.13
C ASP A 228 -0.17 -11.52 2.37
N SER A 229 0.48 -10.53 2.98
CA SER A 229 0.79 -9.23 2.36
C SER A 229 1.71 -9.40 1.16
N MET A 230 2.81 -10.16 1.28
CA MET A 230 3.72 -10.42 0.16
C MET A 230 3.01 -11.13 -1.00
N ARG A 231 2.16 -12.12 -0.70
CA ARG A 231 1.33 -12.77 -1.72
C ARG A 231 0.36 -11.78 -2.37
N TYR A 232 -0.26 -10.93 -1.57
CA TYR A 232 -1.25 -9.96 -2.01
C TYR A 232 -0.68 -8.87 -2.92
N VAL A 233 0.40 -8.21 -2.51
CA VAL A 233 0.99 -7.13 -3.31
C VAL A 233 1.63 -7.65 -4.60
N SER A 234 2.12 -8.90 -4.59
CA SER A 234 2.81 -9.49 -5.74
C SER A 234 1.90 -10.17 -6.78
N ILE A 235 0.56 -10.05 -6.68
CA ILE A 235 -0.36 -10.70 -7.65
C ILE A 235 -0.09 -10.31 -9.12
N TRP A 236 0.51 -9.13 -9.34
CA TRP A 236 0.87 -8.62 -10.66
C TRP A 236 2.34 -8.86 -11.04
N LYS A 237 3.06 -9.72 -10.31
CA LYS A 237 4.49 -9.99 -10.57
C LYS A 237 4.75 -10.43 -12.01
N ASN A 238 3.88 -11.25 -12.58
CA ASN A 238 4.10 -11.85 -13.90
C ASN A 238 3.40 -11.08 -15.04
N ARG A 239 2.55 -10.11 -14.75
CA ARG A 239 1.86 -9.28 -15.76
C ARG A 239 1.41 -7.94 -15.18
N GLN A 240 1.59 -6.86 -15.92
CA GLN A 240 0.96 -5.58 -15.59
C GLN A 240 -0.56 -5.65 -15.88
N PRO A 241 -1.42 -5.16 -14.97
CA PRO A 241 -2.83 -5.00 -15.26
C PRO A 241 -3.05 -3.95 -16.37
N VAL A 242 -4.08 -4.15 -17.18
CA VAL A 242 -4.59 -3.15 -18.12
C VAL A 242 -5.67 -2.34 -17.40
N GLU A 243 -5.63 -1.02 -17.54
CA GLU A 243 -6.64 -0.14 -16.96
C GLU A 243 -8.05 -0.48 -17.46
N GLY A 244 -9.03 -0.50 -16.56
CA GLY A 244 -10.42 -0.85 -16.89
C GLY A 244 -10.69 -2.35 -17.09
N ALA A 245 -9.68 -3.21 -16.97
CA ALA A 245 -9.91 -4.65 -16.84
C ALA A 245 -10.73 -4.94 -15.56
N SER A 246 -11.40 -6.08 -15.50
CA SER A 246 -12.21 -6.55 -14.36
C SER A 246 -11.39 -6.82 -13.08
N THR A 247 -10.26 -6.17 -12.89
CA THR A 247 -9.28 -6.43 -11.82
C THR A 247 -9.28 -5.36 -10.73
N ASP A 248 -9.99 -4.24 -10.94
CA ASP A 248 -10.14 -3.15 -9.95
C ASP A 248 -11.51 -3.21 -9.23
N HIS A 249 -12.12 -4.40 -9.12
CA HIS A 249 -13.48 -4.57 -8.56
C HIS A 249 -13.59 -4.41 -7.02
N GLY A 250 -12.54 -3.95 -6.34
CA GLY A 250 -12.55 -3.68 -4.89
C GLY A 250 -12.95 -4.88 -4.03
N ILE A 251 -12.65 -6.09 -4.51
CA ILE A 251 -12.88 -7.38 -3.85
C ILE A 251 -11.51 -8.03 -3.67
N LEU A 252 -11.29 -8.65 -2.52
CA LEU A 252 -10.09 -9.40 -2.23
C LEU A 252 -9.98 -10.63 -3.16
N PRO A 253 -8.86 -10.85 -3.86
CA PRO A 253 -8.63 -12.09 -4.59
C PRO A 253 -8.74 -13.32 -3.66
N LEU A 254 -9.38 -14.38 -4.15
CA LEU A 254 -9.50 -15.63 -3.40
C LEU A 254 -8.13 -16.27 -3.15
N GLY A 255 -8.02 -17.01 -2.06
CA GLY A 255 -6.78 -17.68 -1.67
C GLY A 255 -5.78 -16.80 -0.93
N ILE A 256 -5.96 -15.48 -0.86
CA ILE A 256 -5.02 -14.60 -0.12
C ILE A 256 -5.02 -14.90 1.38
N LEU A 257 -6.20 -15.08 1.99
CA LEU A 257 -6.35 -15.36 3.43
C LEU A 257 -6.57 -16.85 3.76
N ASP A 258 -6.71 -17.71 2.75
CA ASP A 258 -7.15 -19.11 2.92
C ASP A 258 -6.00 -20.09 3.22
N CYS A 259 -4.75 -19.63 3.24
CA CYS A 259 -3.60 -20.48 3.54
C CYS A 259 -3.40 -20.64 5.04
N VAL A 260 -4.04 -21.66 5.61
CA VAL A 260 -3.52 -22.29 6.82
C VAL A 260 -2.14 -22.84 6.50
N ALA A 261 -1.13 -22.45 7.28
CA ALA A 261 0.20 -23.05 7.23
C ALA A 261 0.06 -24.56 7.47
N THR A 262 -0.04 -25.31 6.39
CA THR A 262 0.33 -26.73 6.39
C THR A 262 1.84 -26.71 6.27
N GLY A 263 2.53 -27.19 7.30
CA GLY A 263 4.00 -27.26 7.35
C GLY A 263 4.53 -28.20 6.27
N GLY A 264 4.65 -27.70 5.05
CA GLY A 264 5.30 -28.34 3.93
C GLY A 264 6.38 -27.41 3.41
N GLU A 265 7.62 -27.85 3.53
CA GLU A 265 8.81 -27.28 2.92
C GLU A 265 8.53 -26.86 1.47
N LEU A 266 8.87 -25.63 1.13
CA LEU A 266 9.08 -25.20 -0.25
C LEU A 266 10.57 -24.89 -0.40
N ASP A 267 11.38 -25.95 -0.33
CA ASP A 267 12.67 -25.99 -1.00
C ASP A 267 12.39 -26.19 -2.50
N GLY A 268 12.90 -25.28 -3.31
CA GLY A 268 12.72 -25.26 -4.75
C GLY A 268 13.47 -24.10 -5.37
N ASP A 269 14.78 -24.05 -5.10
CA ASP A 269 15.73 -23.25 -5.86
C ASP A 269 15.75 -23.75 -7.31
N ASP A 270 15.06 -23.04 -8.20
CA ASP A 270 15.32 -23.14 -9.63
C ASP A 270 16.59 -22.33 -9.94
N GLU A 271 17.73 -23.00 -9.80
CA GLU A 271 18.98 -22.63 -10.47
C GLU A 271 18.73 -22.52 -11.98
N VAL A 272 18.72 -21.30 -12.49
CA VAL A 272 18.85 -21.05 -13.94
C VAL A 272 20.32 -21.25 -14.30
N GLN A 273 20.64 -22.41 -14.88
CA GLN A 273 21.93 -22.60 -15.54
C GLN A 273 22.03 -21.76 -16.82
N PRO A 274 23.19 -21.15 -17.11
CA PRO A 274 23.37 -20.31 -18.29
C PRO A 274 23.53 -21.15 -19.56
N VAL A 275 22.93 -20.67 -20.65
CA VAL A 275 23.32 -20.98 -22.03
C VAL A 275 23.80 -19.68 -22.68
#